data_AF-A0A3R6HS76-F1
#
_entry.id   AF-A0A3R6HS76-F1
#
_cell.length_a   1.000
_cell.length_b   1.000
_cell.length_c   1.000
_cell.angle_alpha   90.00
_cell.angle_beta   90.00
_cell.angle_gamma   90.00
#
_symmetry.space_group_name_H-M   'P 1'
#
loop_
_entity.id
_entity.type
_entity.pdbx_description
1 polymer ?
#
loop_
_entity_poly.entity_id
_entity_poly.type
_entity_poly.pdbx_seq_one_letter_code
_entity_poly.pdbx_strand_id
1 'polypeptide(L)'
;MAQNFYTKWQNAILADAGVYVSKKYRSFQTALVREISKYATAVGAKVTFNLKGHYNTSCFIERNGKFVYISHSSGLSRMGSGVKIELDSFLIRTAQHAKDYRGGHNQYCDITNLQSMIDNLLE
;
A
#
# COMPACT_ATOMS: atom_id res chain seq x y z
N MET A 1 4.75 10.84 -10.81
CA MET A 1 6.05 10.76 -10.09
C MET A 1 6.19 9.43 -9.34
N ALA A 2 5.92 8.30 -10.02
CA ALA A 2 6.00 6.94 -9.47
C ALA A 2 7.25 6.16 -9.94
N GLN A 3 7.90 6.63 -11.01
CA GLN A 3 8.94 5.88 -11.72
C GLN A 3 10.10 5.46 -10.82
N ASN A 4 10.61 6.38 -9.99
CA ASN A 4 11.74 6.09 -9.11
C ASN A 4 11.39 5.09 -7.99
N PHE A 5 10.16 5.11 -7.48
CA PHE A 5 9.70 4.13 -6.49
C PHE A 5 9.52 2.77 -7.15
N TYR A 6 8.80 2.73 -8.28
CA TYR A 6 8.53 1.50 -9.02
C TYR A 6 9.82 0.81 -9.44
N THR A 7 10.73 1.50 -10.12
CA THR A 7 12.00 0.92 -10.60
C THR A 7 12.88 0.39 -9.46
N LYS A 8 12.82 1.03 -8.27
CA LYS A 8 13.59 0.60 -7.12
C LYS A 8 13.05 -0.67 -6.46
N TRP A 9 11.74 -0.83 -6.39
CA TRP A 9 11.10 -1.84 -5.56
C TRP A 9 10.44 -2.96 -6.34
N GLN A 10 9.95 -2.72 -7.55
CA GLN A 10 9.37 -3.78 -8.37
C GLN A 10 10.38 -4.90 -8.60
N ASN A 11 9.96 -6.15 -8.37
CA ASN A 11 10.78 -7.36 -8.48
C ASN A 11 11.99 -7.41 -7.53
N ALA A 12 12.12 -6.47 -6.59
CA ALA A 12 13.16 -6.55 -5.57
C ALA A 12 12.93 -7.78 -4.69
N ILE A 13 13.98 -8.57 -4.46
CA ILE A 13 13.96 -9.69 -3.52
C ILE A 13 14.58 -9.20 -2.22
N LEU A 14 13.75 -9.12 -1.17
CA LEU A 14 14.16 -8.69 0.16
C LEU A 14 14.36 -9.90 1.07
N ALA A 15 15.31 -9.84 2.00
CA ALA A 15 15.55 -10.96 2.91
C ALA A 15 14.28 -11.31 3.70
N ASP A 16 13.96 -12.60 3.76
CA ASP A 16 12.95 -13.16 4.67
C ASP A 16 13.57 -13.27 6.08
N ALA A 17 12.84 -12.83 7.10
CA ALA A 17 13.21 -12.93 8.51
C ALA A 17 12.25 -13.83 9.32
N GLY A 18 11.60 -14.80 8.65
CA GLY A 18 10.73 -15.80 9.28
C GLY A 18 9.46 -15.16 9.82
N VAL A 19 9.28 -15.21 11.14
CA VAL A 19 8.12 -14.61 11.85
C VAL A 19 8.23 -13.09 11.99
N TYR A 20 9.39 -12.51 11.65
CA TYR A 20 9.62 -11.08 11.60
C TYR A 20 9.79 -10.61 10.15
N VAL A 21 9.92 -9.29 9.98
CA VAL A 21 10.29 -8.68 8.70
C VAL A 21 11.72 -8.13 8.78
N SER A 22 12.50 -8.33 7.71
CA SER A 22 13.88 -7.85 7.65
C SER A 22 13.97 -6.32 7.67
N LYS A 23 15.15 -5.78 8.03
CA LYS A 23 15.41 -4.33 8.00
C LYS A 23 15.10 -3.71 6.64
N LYS A 24 15.49 -4.39 5.55
CA LYS A 24 15.21 -3.94 4.17
C LYS A 24 13.70 -3.94 3.88
N TYR A 25 12.96 -4.95 4.33
CA TYR A 25 11.49 -4.97 4.18
C TYR A 25 10.83 -3.83 4.97
N ARG A 26 11.27 -3.53 6.21
CA ARG A 26 10.78 -2.36 6.96
C ARG A 26 11.05 -1.04 6.25
N SER A 27 12.20 -0.92 5.57
CA SER A 27 12.51 0.23 4.73
C SER A 27 11.57 0.34 3.53
N PHE A 28 11.24 -0.78 2.87
CA PHE A 28 10.21 -0.82 1.83
C PHE A 28 8.85 -0.36 2.37
N GLN A 29 8.36 -0.92 3.48
CA GLN A 29 7.07 -0.53 4.08
C GLN A 29 7.03 0.97 4.40
N THR A 30 8.13 1.52 4.90
CA THR A 30 8.22 2.97 5.20
C THR A 30 8.24 3.81 3.93
N ALA A 31 8.93 3.37 2.88
CA ALA A 31 8.93 4.04 1.59
C ALA A 31 7.54 3.98 0.94
N LEU A 32 6.85 2.83 1.04
CA LEU A 32 5.52 2.63 0.46
C LEU A 32 4.48 3.55 1.11
N VAL A 33 4.46 3.65 2.44
CA VAL A 33 3.57 4.59 3.14
C VAL A 33 3.84 6.03 2.68
N ARG A 34 5.12 6.43 2.54
CA ARG A 34 5.46 7.77 2.05
C ARG A 34 4.97 8.00 0.63
N GLU A 35 5.05 6.99 -0.25
CA GLU A 35 4.58 7.11 -1.63
C GLU A 35 3.04 7.23 -1.69
N ILE A 36 2.33 6.39 -0.94
CA ILE A 36 0.87 6.49 -0.79
C ILE A 36 0.46 7.85 -0.22
N SER A 37 1.20 8.38 0.77
CA SER A 37 0.94 9.73 1.31
C SER A 37 1.09 10.81 0.25
N LYS A 38 2.06 10.72 -0.67
CA LYS A 38 2.18 11.68 -1.78
C LYS A 38 0.97 11.61 -2.71
N TYR A 39 0.52 10.41 -3.06
CA TYR A 39 -0.66 10.22 -3.90
C TYR A 39 -1.92 10.78 -3.23
N ALA A 40 -2.10 10.53 -1.94
CA ALA A 40 -3.20 11.11 -1.17
C ALA A 40 -3.14 12.64 -1.20
N THR A 41 -1.98 13.25 -0.92
CA THR A 41 -1.82 14.71 -0.94
C THR A 41 -2.09 15.30 -2.33
N ALA A 42 -1.67 14.62 -3.41
CA ALA A 42 -1.89 15.07 -4.78
C ALA A 42 -3.39 15.17 -5.14
N VAL A 43 -4.26 14.41 -4.47
CA VAL A 43 -5.72 14.43 -4.67
C VAL A 43 -6.46 15.17 -3.55
N GLY A 44 -5.76 15.98 -2.75
CA GLY A 44 -6.36 16.75 -1.65
C GLY A 44 -6.83 15.91 -0.47
N ALA A 45 -6.33 14.68 -0.34
CA ALA A 45 -6.62 13.75 0.75
C ALA A 45 -5.43 13.62 1.71
N LYS A 46 -5.63 12.92 2.83
CA LYS A 46 -4.56 12.61 3.80
C LYS A 46 -4.61 11.17 4.28
N VAL A 47 -3.44 10.58 4.54
CA VAL A 47 -3.37 9.29 5.24
C VAL A 47 -3.68 9.51 6.72
N THR A 48 -4.76 8.93 7.23
CA THR A 48 -5.22 9.06 8.63
C THR A 48 -4.72 7.93 9.52
N PHE A 49 -4.49 6.76 8.95
CA PHE A 49 -3.94 5.61 9.66
C PHE A 49 -3.08 4.77 8.72
N ASN A 50 -1.98 4.20 9.22
CA ASN A 50 -1.23 3.18 8.52
C ASN A 50 -0.86 2.05 9.46
N LEU A 51 -0.73 0.85 8.91
CA LEU A 51 -0.29 -0.34 9.61
C LEU A 51 0.81 -1.03 8.79
N LYS A 52 1.89 -1.40 9.47
CA LYS A 52 2.99 -2.20 8.91
C LYS A 52 3.05 -3.51 9.68
N GLY A 53 2.46 -4.55 9.13
CA GLY A 53 2.49 -5.88 9.75
C GLY A 53 3.51 -6.80 9.08
N HIS A 54 3.31 -8.10 9.24
CA HIS A 54 4.19 -9.12 8.68
C HIS A 54 3.94 -9.27 7.18
N TYR A 55 4.91 -8.81 6.38
CA TYR A 55 4.83 -8.77 4.92
C TYR A 55 3.58 -8.11 4.33
N ASN A 56 2.92 -7.23 5.09
CA ASN A 56 1.80 -6.43 4.63
C ASN A 56 1.97 -4.96 5.03
N THR A 57 1.30 -4.07 4.30
CA THR A 57 1.24 -2.64 4.61
C THR A 57 -0.10 -2.12 4.15
N SER A 58 -0.82 -1.44 5.06
CA SER A 58 -2.12 -0.88 4.75
C SER A 58 -2.23 0.57 5.19
N CYS A 59 -3.05 1.34 4.48
CA CYS A 59 -3.31 2.75 4.77
C CYS A 59 -4.81 3.03 4.70
N PHE A 60 -5.29 3.93 5.56
CA PHE A 60 -6.57 4.61 5.42
C PHE A 60 -6.30 6.03 4.96
N ILE A 61 -7.01 6.46 3.93
CA ILE A 61 -6.97 7.79 3.35
C ILE A 61 -8.32 8.45 3.59
N GLU A 62 -8.32 9.74 3.92
CA GLU A 62 -9.54 10.52 4.14
C GLU A 62 -9.55 11.80 3.31
N ARG A 63 -10.72 12.14 2.77
CA ARG A 63 -11.04 13.42 2.15
C ARG A 63 -12.51 13.75 2.42
N ASN A 64 -12.76 14.90 3.06
CA ASN A 64 -14.11 15.41 3.34
C ASN A 64 -15.07 14.40 4.01
N GLY A 65 -14.55 13.61 4.96
CA GLY A 65 -15.32 12.58 5.67
C GLY A 65 -15.52 11.26 4.92
N LYS A 66 -15.02 11.14 3.68
CA LYS A 66 -14.97 9.88 2.92
C LYS A 66 -13.64 9.17 3.17
N PHE A 67 -13.67 7.84 3.22
CA PHE A 67 -12.48 7.04 3.48
C PHE A 67 -12.22 5.99 2.41
N VAL A 68 -10.94 5.75 2.15
CA VAL A 68 -10.43 4.68 1.30
C VAL A 68 -9.43 3.84 2.08
N TYR A 69 -9.56 2.52 1.95
CA TYR A 69 -8.60 1.54 2.47
C TYR A 69 -7.73 1.01 1.34
N ILE A 70 -6.42 1.00 1.56
CA ILE A 70 -5.42 0.40 0.66
C ILE A 70 -4.65 -0.67 1.43
N SER A 71 -4.37 -1.79 0.78
CA SER A 71 -3.52 -2.85 1.31
C SER A 71 -2.59 -3.43 0.25
N HIS A 72 -1.32 -3.57 0.62
CA HIS A 72 -0.29 -4.31 -0.11
C HIS A 72 0.17 -5.49 0.74
N SER A 73 0.36 -6.66 0.12
CA SER A 73 0.84 -7.87 0.80
C SER A 73 1.81 -8.62 -0.11
N SER A 74 3.00 -8.92 0.41
CA SER A 74 3.97 -9.85 -0.20
C SER A 74 3.99 -11.20 0.51
N GLY A 75 3.03 -11.50 1.38
CA GLY A 75 3.02 -12.74 2.16
C GLY A 75 3.00 -14.00 1.29
N LEU A 76 2.33 -13.96 0.14
CA LEU A 76 2.28 -15.05 -0.84
C LEU A 76 3.50 -15.08 -1.77
N SER A 77 4.28 -14.00 -1.82
CA SER A 77 5.48 -13.86 -2.66
C SER A 77 6.77 -14.24 -1.91
N ARG A 78 6.63 -14.96 -0.78
CA ARG A 78 7.74 -15.54 -0.02
C ARG A 78 8.26 -16.79 -0.73
N MET A 79 9.57 -16.88 -0.86
CA MET A 79 10.29 -17.98 -1.52
C MET A 79 11.61 -18.23 -0.79
N GLY A 80 12.30 -19.34 -1.12
CA GLY A 80 13.57 -19.68 -0.48
C GLY A 80 14.66 -18.60 -0.60
N SER A 81 14.58 -17.77 -1.65
CA SER A 81 15.50 -16.64 -1.88
C SER A 81 15.10 -15.32 -1.19
N GLY A 82 13.93 -15.26 -0.56
CA GLY A 82 13.44 -14.08 0.16
C GLY A 82 11.98 -13.76 -0.14
N VAL A 83 11.64 -12.47 -0.08
CA VAL A 83 10.29 -11.95 -0.33
C VAL A 83 10.35 -11.03 -1.53
N LYS A 84 9.68 -11.43 -2.60
CA LYS A 84 9.58 -10.62 -3.82
C LYS A 84 8.56 -9.49 -3.62
N ILE A 85 8.92 -8.29 -4.04
CA ILE A 85 8.03 -7.14 -4.03
C ILE A 85 7.34 -7.00 -5.39
N GLU A 86 6.02 -6.96 -5.37
CA GLU A 86 5.15 -6.89 -6.54
C GLU A 86 4.19 -5.70 -6.35
N LEU A 87 4.24 -4.73 -7.25
CA LEU A 87 3.52 -3.46 -7.16
C LEU A 87 2.36 -3.37 -8.16
N ASP A 88 1.93 -4.50 -8.68
CA ASP A 88 0.86 -4.68 -9.66
C ASP A 88 -0.52 -4.96 -9.03
N SER A 89 -0.55 -5.33 -7.75
CA SER A 89 -1.79 -5.70 -7.06
C SER A 89 -1.89 -5.08 -5.66
N PHE A 90 -2.41 -3.86 -5.61
CA PHE A 90 -2.88 -3.20 -4.40
C PHE A 90 -4.38 -3.44 -4.25
N LEU A 91 -4.81 -4.03 -3.13
CA LEU A 91 -6.21 -4.00 -2.76
C LEU A 91 -6.58 -2.55 -2.41
N ILE A 92 -7.65 -2.04 -3.00
CA ILE A 92 -8.22 -0.74 -2.70
C ILE A 92 -9.75 -0.83 -2.65
N ARG A 93 -10.38 -0.09 -1.73
CA ARG A 93 -11.84 -0.01 -1.58
C ARG A 93 -12.27 1.16 -0.71
N THR A 94 -13.55 1.51 -0.76
CA THR A 94 -14.15 2.45 0.19
C THR A 94 -14.15 1.90 1.62
N ALA A 95 -14.18 2.80 2.59
CA ALA A 95 -14.28 2.53 4.01
C ALA A 95 -15.23 3.55 4.67
N GLN A 96 -15.85 3.19 5.79
CA GLN A 96 -16.75 4.11 6.51
C GLN A 96 -16.00 5.06 7.45
N HIS A 97 -14.88 4.61 8.00
CA HIS A 97 -14.04 5.39 8.91
C HIS A 97 -12.61 4.85 8.94
N ALA A 98 -11.70 5.54 9.62
CA ALA A 98 -10.37 5.02 9.89
C ALA A 98 -10.46 3.68 10.63
N LYS A 99 -9.71 2.66 10.16
CA LYS A 99 -9.73 1.28 10.69
C LYS A 99 -10.97 0.44 10.38
N ASP A 100 -11.81 0.84 9.43
CA ASP A 100 -12.83 -0.05 8.86
C ASP A 100 -12.19 -1.06 7.87
N TYR A 101 -11.92 -2.27 8.35
CA TYR A 101 -11.38 -3.36 7.53
C TYR A 101 -12.47 -4.22 6.86
N ARG A 102 -13.75 -3.84 6.94
CA ARG A 102 -14.83 -4.52 6.22
C ARG A 102 -15.12 -3.81 4.91
N GLY A 103 -15.18 -2.48 4.92
CA GLY A 103 -15.20 -1.62 3.75
C GLY A 103 -16.23 -1.99 2.67
N GLY A 104 -16.08 -1.38 1.49
CA GLY A 104 -16.84 -1.74 0.30
C GLY A 104 -16.26 -2.94 -0.46
N HIS A 105 -16.63 -3.07 -1.73
CA HIS A 105 -16.11 -4.13 -2.60
C HIS A 105 -14.61 -4.00 -2.84
N ASN A 106 -13.90 -5.13 -2.79
CA ASN A 106 -12.48 -5.18 -3.08
C ASN A 106 -12.24 -4.89 -4.56
N GLN A 107 -11.37 -3.92 -4.83
CA GLN A 107 -10.80 -3.65 -6.15
C GLN A 107 -9.29 -3.82 -6.08
N TYR A 108 -8.65 -4.01 -7.23
CA TYR A 108 -7.21 -4.15 -7.34
C TYR A 108 -6.66 -3.23 -8.42
N CYS A 109 -5.50 -2.63 -8.15
CA CYS A 109 -4.80 -1.81 -9.12
C CYS A 109 -3.28 -1.88 -8.91
N ASP A 110 -2.52 -1.56 -9.95
CA ASP A 110 -1.08 -1.35 -9.82
C ASP A 110 -0.76 0.02 -9.20
N ILE A 111 0.49 0.21 -8.80
CA ILE A 111 0.94 1.45 -8.16
C ILE A 111 0.87 2.69 -9.07
N THR A 112 0.83 2.52 -10.39
CA THR A 112 0.74 3.63 -11.35
C THR A 112 -0.69 4.16 -11.45
N ASN A 113 -1.68 3.27 -11.29
CA ASN A 113 -3.11 3.58 -11.25
C ASN A 113 -3.63 3.94 -9.85
N LEU A 114 -2.85 3.65 -8.81
CA LEU A 114 -3.27 3.81 -7.41
C LEU A 114 -3.72 5.22 -7.06
N GLN A 115 -3.06 6.27 -7.55
CA GLN A 115 -3.47 7.67 -7.28
C GLN A 115 -4.86 7.97 -7.84
N SER A 116 -5.11 7.62 -9.10
CA SER A 116 -6.41 7.83 -9.74
C SER A 116 -7.52 7.01 -9.06
N MET A 117 -7.22 5.79 -8.64
CA MET A 117 -8.17 4.96 -7.90
C MET A 117 -8.52 5.55 -6.52
N ILE A 118 -7.56 6.16 -5.82
CA ILE A 118 -7.83 6.90 -4.58
C ILE A 118 -8.80 8.05 -4.85
N ASP A 119 -8.54 8.83 -5.91
CA ASP A 119 -9.37 9.99 -6.25
C ASP A 119 -10.81 9.57 -6.54
N ASN A 120 -10.99 8.60 -7.44
CA ASN A 120 -12.29 8.09 -7.87
C ASN A 120 -13.14 7.56 -6.70
N LEU A 121 -12.51 6.88 -5.74
CA LEU A 121 -13.23 6.31 -4.58
C LEU A 121 -13.52 7.34 -3.48
N LEU A 122 -12.89 8.52 -3.55
CA LEU A 122 -13.14 9.65 -2.66
C LEU A 122 -14.01 10.73 -3.30
N GLU A 123 -14.49 10.55 -4.54
CA GLU A 123 -15.48 11.42 -5.18
C GLU A 123 -16.81 11.41 -4.41
#